data_AF-A0A4S2J6Z9-F1
#
_entry.id   AF-A0A4S2J6Z9-F1
#
_cell.length_a   1.000
_cell.length_b   1.000
_cell.length_c   1.000
_cell.angle_alpha   90.00
_cell.angle_beta   90.00
_cell.angle_gamma   90.00
#
_symmetry.space_group_name_H-M   'P 1'
#
loop_
_entity.id
_entity.type
_entity.pdbx_description
1 polymer ?
#
loop_
_entity_poly.entity_id
_entity_poly.type
_entity_poly.pdbx_seq_one_letter_code
_entity_poly.pdbx_strand_id
1 'polypeptide(L)' 'MLVEGVWGESHPVGIPADRLTALLAPLTAGTRVERLSGDAVRWGKGVTDERYAVLAGV' A
#
# COMPACT_ATOMS: atom_id res chain seq x y z
N MET A 1 -7.15 6.25 -9.35
CA MET A 1 -5.79 6.79 -9.08
C MET A 1 -4.97 5.69 -8.39
N LEU A 2 -3.73 5.46 -8.81
CA LEU A 2 -2.83 4.47 -8.20
C LEU A 2 -1.94 5.17 -7.17
N VAL A 3 -1.98 4.72 -5.92
CA VAL A 3 -1.05 5.17 -4.86
C VAL A 3 -0.21 3.96 -4.43
N GLU A 4 1.11 4.07 -4.59
CA GLU A 4 2.09 3.06 -4.15
C GLU A 4 2.49 3.33 -2.70
N GLY A 5 2.32 2.34 -1.82
CA GLY A 5 2.78 2.40 -0.43
C GLY A 5 4.31 2.20 -0.33
N VAL A 6 4.97 2.98 0.54
CA VAL A 6 6.44 3.14 0.58
C VAL A 6 7.14 2.14 1.52
N TRP A 7 8.39 1.86 1.16
CA TRP A 7 9.34 0.85 1.63
C TRP A 7 10.10 1.18 2.94
N GLY A 8 10.31 0.15 3.78
CA GLY A 8 11.45 0.04 4.70
C GLY A 8 11.36 0.78 6.06
N GLU A 9 12.22 0.38 7.00
CA GLU A 9 12.29 0.89 8.39
C GLU A 9 12.87 2.30 8.56
N SER A 10 13.25 2.96 7.47
CA SER A 10 13.91 4.27 7.49
C SER A 10 12.92 5.40 7.25
N HIS A 11 12.86 6.34 8.20
CA HIS A 11 11.96 7.49 8.16
C HIS A 11 12.07 8.31 6.86
N PRO A 12 10.93 8.80 6.33
CA PRO A 12 9.59 8.72 6.92
C PRO A 12 8.96 7.32 6.77
N VAL A 13 8.48 6.78 7.89
CA VAL A 13 7.64 5.57 7.89
C VAL A 13 6.41 5.83 7.03
N GLY A 14 6.14 4.93 6.09
CA GLY A 14 5.00 5.02 5.17
C GLY A 14 3.65 5.12 5.90
N ILE A 15 2.60 5.45 5.15
CA ILE A 15 1.23 5.45 5.68
C ILE A 15 0.74 4.01 5.75
N PRO A 16 0.19 3.53 6.88
CA PRO A 16 -0.48 2.23 6.96
C PRO A 16 -1.65 2.09 5.98
N ALA A 17 -1.85 0.90 5.42
CA ALA A 17 -2.87 0.66 4.38
C ALA A 17 -4.30 0.95 4.86
N ASP A 18 -4.61 0.62 6.11
CA ASP A 18 -5.88 0.91 6.77
C ASP A 18 -6.12 2.42 6.89
N ARG A 19 -5.10 3.17 7.30
CA ARG A 19 -5.16 4.64 7.39
C ARG A 19 -5.40 5.26 6.02
N LEU A 20 -4.67 4.83 4.99
CA LEU A 20 -4.86 5.37 3.64
C LEU A 20 -6.26 5.05 3.10
N THR A 21 -6.74 3.82 3.33
CA THR A 21 -8.09 3.40 2.91
C THR A 21 -9.17 4.23 3.60
N ALA A 22 -9.05 4.48 4.90
CA ALA A 22 -9.99 5.30 5.66
C ALA A 22 -10.05 6.75 5.15
N LEU A 23 -8.91 7.33 4.77
CA LEU A 23 -8.83 8.68 4.22
C LEU A 23 -9.46 8.77 2.80
N LEU A 24 -9.39 7.71 2.03
CA LEU A 24 -9.94 7.65 0.66
C LEU A 24 -11.42 7.25 0.62
N ALA A 25 -11.94 6.60 1.66
CA ALA A 25 -13.32 6.17 1.75
C ALA A 25 -14.37 7.27 1.41
N PRO A 26 -14.26 8.52 1.91
CA PRO A 26 -15.24 9.55 1.57
C PRO A 26 -15.05 10.17 0.17
N LEU A 27 -13.94 9.89 -0.52
CA LEU A 27 -13.55 10.57 -1.77
C LEU A 27 -13.69 9.69 -3.01
N THR A 28 -14.05 8.42 -2.86
CA THR A 28 -13.98 7.43 -3.95
C THR A 28 -15.20 6.51 -3.90
N ALA A 29 -15.65 6.03 -5.06
CA ALA A 29 -16.77 5.08 -5.14
C ALA A 29 -16.40 3.69 -4.58
N GLY A 30 -15.10 3.41 -4.44
CA GLY A 30 -14.58 2.19 -3.85
C GLY A 30 -13.05 2.19 -3.77
N THR A 31 -12.54 1.52 -2.75
CA THR A 31 -11.10 1.31 -2.52
C THR A 31 -10.79 -0.17 -2.41
N ARG A 32 -9.70 -0.60 -3.06
CA ARG A 32 -9.15 -1.95 -2.93
C ARG A 32 -7.68 -1.87 -2.57
N VAL A 33 -7.29 -2.63 -1.55
CA VAL A 33 -5.90 -2.78 -1.12
C VAL A 33 -5.36 -4.09 -1.67
N GLU A 34 -4.21 -4.05 -2.34
CA GLU A 34 -3.48 -5.24 -2.76
C GLU A 34 -2.19 -5.36 -1.96
N ARG A 35 -2.05 -6.45 -1.19
CA ARG A 35 -0.86 -6.72 -0.40
C ARG A 35 0.22 -7.37 -1.25
N LEU A 36 1.42 -6.80 -1.20
CA LEU A 36 2.57 -7.19 -2.01
C LEU A 36 3.72 -7.76 -1.15
N SER A 37 3.61 -7.71 0.19
CA SER A 37 4.65 -8.08 1.16
C SER A 37 4.88 -9.59 1.34
N GLY A 38 4.74 -10.39 0.29
CA GLY A 38 4.93 -11.84 0.35
C GLY A 38 5.54 -12.46 -0.90
N ASP A 39 5.79 -11.67 -1.93
CA ASP A 39 6.31 -12.16 -3.21
C ASP A 39 7.77 -11.73 -3.37
N ALA A 40 8.68 -12.54 -2.84
CA ALA A 40 10.12 -12.28 -2.92
C ALA A 40 10.64 -12.18 -4.37
N VAL A 41 9.95 -12.82 -5.33
CA VAL A 41 10.31 -12.77 -6.76
C VAL A 41 9.99 -11.38 -7.33
N ARG A 42 8.88 -10.76 -6.94
CA ARG A 42 8.55 -9.37 -7.33
C ARG A 42 9.57 -8.34 -6.85
N TRP A 43 10.23 -8.61 -5.73
CA TRP A 43 11.13 -7.65 -5.09
C TRP A 43 12.62 -7.97 -5.30
N GLY A 44 12.95 -9.12 -5.89
CA GLY A 44 14.33 -9.61 -6.04
C GLY A 44 15.03 -9.91 -4.71
N LYS A 45 14.32 -9.81 -3.58
CA LYS A 45 14.78 -10.07 -2.22
C LYS A 45 13.60 -10.40 -1.30
N GLY A 46 13.88 -11.07 -0.18
CA GLY A 46 12.89 -11.24 0.89
C GLY A 46 12.50 -9.88 1.48
N VAL A 47 11.21 -9.58 1.48
CA VAL A 47 10.65 -8.35 2.06
C VAL A 47 9.76 -8.78 3.22
N THR A 48 10.13 -8.35 4.44
CA THR A 48 9.36 -8.62 5.67
C THR A 48 8.50 -7.44 6.09
N ASP A 49 8.74 -6.26 5.52
CA ASP A 49 7.97 -5.05 5.77
C ASP A 49 6.68 -4.98 4.93
N GLU A 50 5.70 -4.23 5.41
CA GLU A 50 4.40 -4.11 4.76
C GLU A 50 4.53 -3.39 3.41
N ARG A 51 3.93 -3.98 2.37
CA ARG A 51 3.90 -3.46 1.00
C ARG A 51 2.52 -3.62 0.45
N TYR A 52 1.97 -2.56 -0.12
CA TYR A 52 0.65 -2.60 -0.69
C TYR A 52 0.46 -1.54 -1.78
N ALA A 53 -0.51 -1.80 -2.65
CA ALA A 53 -1.05 -0.82 -3.58
C ALA A 53 -2.51 -0.53 -3.22
N VAL A 54 -2.93 0.74 -3.35
CA VAL A 54 -4.34 1.11 -3.24
C VAL A 54 -4.89 1.52 -4.59
N LEU A 55 -5.99 0.87 -4.96
CA LEU A 55 -6.77 1.15 -6.14
C LEU A 55 -8.01 1.91 -5.71
N ALA A 56 -8.08 3.19 -6.08
CA ALA A 56 -9.25 4.05 -5.86
C ALA A 56 -10.04 4.19 -7.17
N GLY A 57 -11.32 3.81 -7.14
CA GLY A 57 -12.28 4.00 -8.23
C GLY A 57 -12.87 5.41 -8.25
N VAL A 58 -13.09 5.93 -9.45
CA VAL A 58 -13.82 7.18 -9.72
C VAL A 58 -15.22 6.89 -10.22
#